data_AF-A0A1T4KMK0-F1
#
_entry.id   AF-A0A1T4KMK0-F1
#
_cell.length_a   1.000
_cell.length_b   1.000
_cell.length_c   1.000
_cell.angle_alpha   90.00
_cell.angle_beta   90.00
_cell.angle_gamma   90.00
#
_symmetry.space_group_name_H-M   'P 1'
#
loop_
_entity.id
_entity.type
_entity.pdbx_description
1 polymer ?
#
loop_
_entity_poly.entity_id
_entity_poly.type
_entity_poly.pdbx_seq_one_letter_code
_entity_poly.pdbx_strand_id
1 'polypeptide(L)'
;MLEVYISENKFKNKKKPFVFRSRNLQTFTQEDIIDAIAEAGTTFTKADAAGMFKVFEQVFKRFIERGDAVKLFMGTFRASASGTAETNSETFKPVIPKDPRTPKKDHNISLSFEPNESYSEQLRNISFRRLGFVKLSRPAITSISSAMINSDTPLIPGDYINISGRFLKFDFEDNSQGVFFKETDGTKSYKASNFTKATRVSITVQIPPELEPGTYTVKIRTQTESAFSQQIITVL
;
A
#
# COMPACT_ATOMS: atom_id res chain seq x y z
N MET A 1 -12.94 -14.72 -10.28
CA MET A 1 -11.90 -15.24 -11.18
C MET A 1 -10.65 -14.35 -11.14
N LEU A 2 -9.44 -14.91 -10.94
CA LEU A 2 -8.19 -14.15 -10.99
C LEU A 2 -8.02 -13.49 -12.35
N GLU A 3 -7.69 -12.21 -12.40
CA GLU A 3 -7.47 -11.54 -13.68
C GLU A 3 -5.99 -11.54 -14.03
N VAL A 4 -5.67 -11.97 -15.25
CA VAL A 4 -4.29 -12.09 -15.74
C VAL A 4 -4.13 -11.21 -16.97
N TYR A 5 -3.09 -10.39 -17.02
CA TYR A 5 -2.81 -9.49 -18.14
C TYR A 5 -1.31 -9.50 -18.48
N ILE A 6 -0.99 -9.00 -19.67
CA ILE A 6 0.39 -8.88 -20.15
C ILE A 6 0.87 -7.44 -20.00
N SER A 7 2.11 -7.27 -19.56
CA SER A 7 2.80 -5.98 -19.50
C SER A 7 4.20 -6.09 -20.09
N GLU A 8 4.74 -4.98 -20.60
CA GLU A 8 6.12 -4.91 -21.07
C GLU A 8 7.12 -5.15 -19.94
N ASN A 9 8.14 -5.95 -20.25
CA ASN A 9 9.28 -6.17 -19.40
C ASN A 9 10.30 -5.04 -19.59
N LYS A 10 10.49 -4.23 -18.54
CA LYS A 10 11.41 -3.08 -18.52
C LYS A 10 12.77 -3.37 -17.90
N PHE A 11 13.03 -4.61 -17.47
CA PHE A 11 14.35 -4.97 -16.94
C PHE A 11 15.40 -4.96 -18.06
N LYS A 12 16.62 -4.47 -17.75
CA LYS A 12 17.74 -4.43 -18.69
C LYS A 12 18.13 -5.85 -19.16
N ASN A 13 18.19 -6.81 -18.25
CA ASN A 13 18.56 -8.21 -18.53
C ASN A 13 17.32 -9.11 -18.68
N LYS A 14 16.38 -8.72 -19.55
CA LYS A 14 15.11 -9.45 -19.72
C LYS A 14 15.29 -10.71 -20.59
N LYS A 15 14.81 -11.87 -20.11
CA LYS A 15 14.71 -13.10 -20.93
C LYS A 15 13.66 -12.99 -22.04
N LYS A 16 12.54 -12.30 -21.78
CA LYS A 16 11.44 -12.08 -22.71
C LYS A 16 10.92 -10.64 -22.64
N PRO A 17 10.40 -10.07 -23.74
CA PRO A 17 9.95 -8.68 -23.81
C PRO A 17 8.66 -8.40 -23.03
N PHE A 18 7.88 -9.44 -22.68
CA PHE A 18 6.61 -9.32 -21.98
C PHE A 18 6.56 -10.24 -20.76
N VAL A 19 5.80 -9.83 -19.73
CA VAL A 19 5.56 -10.62 -18.52
C VAL A 19 4.07 -10.67 -18.20
N PHE A 20 3.62 -11.83 -17.71
CA PHE A 20 2.30 -11.95 -17.12
C PHE A 20 2.26 -11.31 -15.74
N ARG A 21 1.14 -10.69 -15.43
CA ARG A 21 0.83 -10.10 -14.15
C ARG A 21 -0.61 -10.46 -13.79
N SER A 22 -0.90 -10.43 -12.49
CA SER A 22 -2.23 -10.70 -11.98
C SER A 22 -2.85 -9.49 -11.29
N ARG A 23 -4.17 -9.49 -11.22
CA ARG A 23 -4.99 -8.61 -10.38
C ARG A 23 -5.95 -9.50 -9.58
N ASN A 24 -5.88 -9.38 -8.26
CA ASN A 24 -6.84 -10.00 -7.34
C ASN A 24 -8.20 -9.30 -7.47
N LEU A 25 -9.28 -10.05 -7.26
CA LEU A 25 -10.66 -9.54 -7.38
C LEU A 25 -10.97 -8.46 -6.35
N GLN A 26 -10.60 -8.75 -5.10
CA GLN A 26 -10.92 -7.93 -3.95
C GLN A 26 -9.84 -8.13 -2.89
N THR A 27 -9.70 -7.14 -2.03
CA THR A 27 -8.91 -7.22 -0.80
C THR A 27 -9.89 -7.24 0.36
N PHE A 28 -9.79 -8.26 1.21
CA PHE A 28 -10.51 -8.33 2.47
C PHE A 28 -9.60 -7.84 3.59
N THR A 29 -10.17 -7.04 4.49
CA THR A 29 -9.53 -6.48 5.67
C THR A 29 -9.78 -7.37 6.89
N GLN A 30 -9.12 -7.05 8.02
CA GLN A 30 -9.38 -7.75 9.28
C GLN A 30 -10.84 -7.58 9.73
N GLU A 31 -11.45 -6.42 9.49
CA GLU A 31 -12.86 -6.17 9.83
C GLU A 31 -13.79 -7.08 9.02
N ASP A 32 -13.53 -7.24 7.72
CA ASP A 32 -14.32 -8.13 6.86
C ASP A 32 -14.23 -9.59 7.33
N ILE A 33 -13.07 -10.02 7.86
CA ILE A 33 -12.89 -11.36 8.45
C ILE A 33 -13.65 -11.49 9.76
N ILE A 34 -13.63 -10.45 10.61
CA ILE A 34 -14.38 -10.41 11.87
C ILE A 34 -15.89 -10.54 11.59
N ASP A 35 -16.39 -9.81 10.60
CA ASP A 35 -17.79 -9.90 10.16
C ASP A 35 -18.13 -11.31 9.65
N ALA A 36 -17.28 -11.88 8.80
CA ALA A 36 -17.47 -13.24 8.31
C ALA A 36 -17.50 -14.29 9.43
N ILE A 37 -16.72 -14.11 10.52
CA ILE A 37 -16.74 -15.00 11.69
C ILE A 37 -18.05 -14.90 12.45
N ALA A 38 -18.55 -13.67 12.66
CA ALA A 38 -19.83 -13.44 13.34
C ALA A 38 -21.01 -14.00 12.53
N GLU A 39 -20.94 -13.91 11.20
CA GLU A 39 -21.96 -14.44 10.28
C GLU A 39 -21.90 -15.97 10.10
N ALA A 40 -20.77 -16.61 10.44
CA ALA A 40 -20.57 -18.06 10.26
C ALA A 40 -21.48 -18.95 11.14
N GLY A 41 -22.44 -18.36 11.87
CA GLY A 41 -23.42 -19.10 12.70
C GLY A 41 -22.80 -19.73 13.95
N THR A 42 -21.69 -19.17 14.43
CA THR A 42 -21.01 -19.63 15.66
C THR A 42 -21.53 -18.88 16.89
N THR A 43 -21.13 -19.31 18.08
CA THR A 43 -21.40 -18.58 19.33
C THR A 43 -20.55 -17.32 19.49
N PHE A 44 -19.59 -17.07 18.58
CA PHE A 44 -18.72 -15.91 18.66
C PHE A 44 -19.45 -14.67 18.16
N THR A 45 -19.57 -13.67 19.04
CA THR A 45 -20.05 -12.35 18.62
C THR A 45 -18.94 -11.61 17.87
N LYS A 46 -19.34 -10.56 17.13
CA LYS A 46 -18.39 -9.63 16.51
C LYS A 46 -17.38 -9.06 17.53
N ALA A 47 -17.84 -8.77 18.75
CA ALA A 47 -17.00 -8.26 19.83
C ALA A 47 -15.98 -9.30 20.30
N ASP A 48 -16.37 -10.57 20.43
CA ASP A 48 -15.47 -11.66 20.82
C ASP A 48 -14.38 -11.88 19.76
N ALA A 49 -14.76 -11.91 18.48
CA ALA A 49 -13.82 -12.05 17.38
C ALA A 49 -12.80 -10.89 17.34
N ALA A 50 -13.28 -9.64 17.47
CA ALA A 50 -12.41 -8.47 17.54
C ALA A 50 -11.46 -8.51 18.75
N GLY A 51 -11.97 -8.93 19.92
CA GLY A 51 -11.16 -9.13 21.13
C GLY A 51 -10.08 -10.19 20.93
N MET A 52 -10.42 -11.31 20.30
CA MET A 52 -9.49 -12.39 19.99
C MET A 52 -8.36 -11.91 19.08
N PHE A 53 -8.66 -11.18 18.00
CA PHE A 53 -7.62 -10.64 17.10
C PHE A 53 -6.65 -9.70 17.82
N LYS A 54 -7.15 -8.85 18.73
CA LYS A 54 -6.28 -7.96 19.53
C LYS A 54 -5.34 -8.74 20.44
N VAL A 55 -5.86 -9.73 21.17
CA VAL A 55 -5.05 -10.59 22.06
C VAL A 55 -4.06 -11.41 21.24
N PHE A 56 -4.50 -11.95 20.11
CA PHE A 56 -3.67 -12.71 19.19
C PHE A 56 -2.50 -11.88 18.66
N GLU A 57 -2.73 -10.62 18.26
CA GLU A 57 -1.68 -9.70 17.83
C GLU A 57 -0.64 -9.46 18.93
N GLN A 58 -1.08 -9.26 20.18
CA GLN A 58 -0.17 -9.07 21.32
C GLN A 58 0.69 -10.31 21.58
N VAL A 59 0.08 -11.50 21.56
CA VAL A 59 0.79 -12.77 21.75
C VAL A 59 1.77 -13.02 20.60
N PHE A 60 1.35 -12.76 19.37
CA PHE A 60 2.17 -12.88 18.17
C PHE A 60 3.40 -11.97 18.25
N LYS A 61 3.22 -10.67 18.57
CA LYS A 61 4.31 -9.70 18.76
C LYS A 61 5.32 -10.21 19.78
N ARG A 62 4.85 -10.68 20.94
CA ARG A 62 5.70 -11.20 22.02
C ARG A 62 6.59 -12.37 21.57
N PHE A 63 6.06 -13.28 20.74
CA PHE A 63 6.87 -14.40 20.21
C PHE A 63 7.89 -13.94 19.18
N ILE A 64 7.51 -13.05 18.26
CA ILE A 64 8.43 -12.52 17.25
C ILE A 64 9.56 -11.69 17.89
N GLU A 65 9.26 -10.87 18.90
CA GLU A 65 10.26 -10.07 19.63
C GLU A 65 11.31 -10.92 20.35
N ARG A 66 10.94 -12.14 20.76
CA ARG A 66 11.85 -13.13 21.34
C ARG A 66 12.70 -13.87 20.32
N GLY A 67 12.40 -13.72 19.03
CA GLY A 67 13.02 -14.49 17.95
C GLY A 67 12.40 -15.88 17.73
N ASP A 68 11.26 -16.17 18.35
CA ASP A 68 10.56 -17.44 18.16
C ASP A 68 9.89 -17.50 16.77
N ALA A 69 9.75 -18.71 16.22
CA ALA A 69 8.97 -18.95 15.01
C ALA A 69 7.50 -19.26 15.38
N VAL A 70 6.55 -18.59 14.72
CA VAL A 70 5.11 -18.77 14.95
C VAL A 70 4.50 -19.49 13.75
N LYS A 71 4.12 -20.75 13.94
CA LYS A 71 3.43 -21.57 12.93
C LYS A 71 1.92 -21.48 13.10
N LEU A 72 1.23 -21.06 12.04
CA LEU A 72 -0.23 -20.93 11.97
C LEU A 72 -0.78 -21.72 10.78
N PHE A 73 -2.10 -21.75 10.63
CA PHE A 73 -2.74 -22.48 9.54
C PHE A 73 -2.28 -22.01 8.15
N MET A 74 -1.98 -20.71 7.99
CA MET A 74 -1.57 -20.10 6.71
C MET A 74 -0.09 -20.28 6.36
N GLY A 75 0.76 -20.61 7.34
CA GLY A 75 2.21 -20.67 7.18
C GLY A 75 2.98 -20.38 8.46
N THR A 76 4.29 -20.25 8.33
CA THR A 76 5.21 -19.96 9.43
C THR A 76 5.78 -18.55 9.31
N PHE A 77 5.68 -17.78 10.39
CA PHE A 77 6.33 -16.49 10.54
C PHE A 77 7.61 -16.67 11.37
N ARG A 78 8.74 -16.13 10.91
CA ARG A 78 10.00 -16.16 11.68
C ARG A 78 10.86 -14.93 11.43
N ALA A 79 11.68 -14.57 12.41
CA ALA A 79 12.76 -13.62 12.19
C ALA A 79 13.85 -14.26 11.31
N SER A 80 14.39 -13.50 10.36
CA SER A 80 15.48 -13.92 9.48
C SER A 80 16.56 -12.86 9.49
N ALA A 81 17.80 -13.29 9.76
CA ALA A 81 19.00 -12.47 9.62
C ALA A 81 19.57 -12.60 8.20
N SER A 82 20.06 -11.50 7.66
CA SER A 82 20.78 -11.44 6.38
C SER A 82 21.95 -10.46 6.48
N GLY A 83 22.99 -10.68 5.68
CA GLY A 83 24.14 -9.80 5.56
C GLY A 83 25.37 -10.57 5.09
N THR A 84 26.44 -9.85 4.79
CA THR A 84 27.74 -10.42 4.45
C THR A 84 28.75 -10.09 5.55
N ALA A 85 29.77 -10.93 5.70
CA ALA A 85 30.85 -10.72 6.65
C ALA A 85 32.17 -11.09 5.98
N GLU A 86 33.21 -10.30 6.22
CA GLU A 86 34.55 -10.54 5.66
C GLU A 86 35.30 -11.62 6.46
N THR A 87 34.95 -11.78 7.75
CA THR A 87 35.57 -12.75 8.65
C THR A 87 34.54 -13.51 9.47
N ASN A 88 34.87 -14.72 9.91
CA ASN A 88 34.00 -15.54 10.77
C ASN A 88 33.84 -14.98 12.21
N SER A 89 34.67 -14.01 12.60
CA SER A 89 34.62 -13.32 13.90
C SER A 89 33.86 -11.99 13.85
N GLU A 90 33.39 -11.57 12.68
CA GLU A 90 32.71 -10.30 12.54
C GLU A 90 31.39 -10.29 13.32
N THR A 91 31.16 -9.21 14.07
CA THR A 91 29.95 -9.06 14.87
C THR A 91 28.78 -8.64 13.99
N PHE A 92 27.67 -9.38 14.08
CA PHE A 92 26.42 -9.01 13.46
C PHE A 92 25.87 -7.71 14.06
N LYS A 93 25.69 -6.69 13.21
CA LYS A 93 25.29 -5.31 13.60
C LYS A 93 24.05 -4.87 12.81
N PRO A 94 22.87 -5.45 13.10
CA PRO A 94 21.66 -5.14 12.36
C PRO A 94 21.24 -3.70 12.64
N VAL A 95 20.89 -2.97 11.59
CA VAL A 95 20.27 -1.64 11.73
C VAL A 95 18.86 -1.75 11.16
N ILE A 96 17.87 -1.61 12.04
CA ILE A 96 16.46 -1.53 11.66
C ILE A 96 16.19 -0.08 11.24
N PRO A 97 15.95 0.22 9.96
CA PRO A 97 15.73 1.60 9.54
C PRO A 97 14.38 2.12 10.06
N LYS A 98 14.36 3.36 10.57
CA LYS A 98 13.10 4.01 10.99
C LYS A 98 12.24 4.44 9.80
N ASP A 99 12.87 4.79 8.67
CA ASP A 99 12.20 5.11 7.41
C ASP A 99 12.42 3.96 6.40
N PRO A 100 11.35 3.36 5.84
CA PRO A 100 11.42 2.33 4.79
C PRO A 100 12.23 2.72 3.54
N ARG A 101 12.48 4.01 3.31
CA ARG A 101 13.26 4.54 2.18
C ARG A 101 14.76 4.62 2.46
N THR A 102 15.18 4.43 3.71
CA THR A 102 16.60 4.44 4.07
C THR A 102 17.29 3.22 3.45
N PRO A 103 18.42 3.38 2.75
CA PRO A 103 19.19 2.25 2.24
C PRO A 103 19.50 1.28 3.38
N LYS A 104 19.09 0.02 3.22
CA LYS A 104 19.38 -1.02 4.20
C LYS A 104 20.89 -1.19 4.30
N LYS A 105 21.42 -1.15 5.51
CA LYS A 105 22.78 -1.64 5.76
C LYS A 105 22.82 -3.15 5.52
N ASP A 106 24.01 -3.67 5.30
CA ASP A 106 24.22 -5.07 4.90
C ASP A 106 23.66 -6.07 5.94
N HIS A 107 24.00 -5.87 7.21
CA HIS A 107 23.39 -6.61 8.32
C HIS A 107 21.94 -6.16 8.58
N ASN A 108 20.99 -7.10 8.47
CA ASN A 108 19.56 -6.82 8.60
C ASN A 108 18.81 -7.98 9.27
N ILE A 109 17.79 -7.65 10.08
CA ILE A 109 16.80 -8.59 10.58
C ILE A 109 15.47 -8.26 9.91
N SER A 110 14.79 -9.27 9.37
CA SER A 110 13.50 -9.14 8.71
C SER A 110 12.51 -10.20 9.19
N LEU A 111 11.21 -9.87 9.15
CA LEU A 111 10.17 -10.88 9.33
C LEU A 111 9.97 -11.62 8.01
N SER A 112 10.22 -12.92 8.02
CA SER A 112 9.97 -13.82 6.89
C SER A 112 8.67 -14.58 7.11
N PHE A 113 7.94 -14.79 6.01
CA PHE A 113 6.73 -15.61 5.99
C PHE A 113 6.92 -16.74 4.99
N GLU A 114 6.77 -17.97 5.47
CA GLU A 114 6.79 -19.19 4.66
C GLU A 114 5.35 -19.70 4.52
N PRO A 115 4.74 -19.57 3.33
CA PRO A 115 3.39 -20.06 3.10
C PRO A 115 3.29 -21.55 3.37
N ASN A 116 2.17 -21.99 3.93
CA ASN A 116 1.89 -23.41 4.07
C ASN A 116 1.66 -24.02 2.68
N GLU A 117 2.56 -24.93 2.27
CA GLU A 117 2.54 -25.55 0.95
C GLU A 117 1.27 -26.35 0.66
N SER A 118 0.52 -26.77 1.69
CA SER A 118 -0.76 -27.47 1.51
C SER A 118 -1.79 -26.65 0.71
N TYR A 119 -1.70 -25.33 0.71
CA TYR A 119 -2.57 -24.47 -0.09
C TYR A 119 -2.17 -24.40 -1.56
N SER A 120 -0.99 -24.91 -1.94
CA SER A 120 -0.55 -24.93 -3.35
C SER A 120 -1.49 -25.76 -4.23
N GLU A 121 -2.06 -26.84 -3.69
CA GLU A 121 -3.05 -27.65 -4.41
C GLU A 121 -4.35 -26.87 -4.66
N GLN A 122 -4.76 -25.99 -3.75
CA GLN A 122 -5.93 -25.13 -3.96
C GLN A 122 -5.70 -24.10 -5.07
N LEU A 123 -4.46 -23.67 -5.29
CA LEU A 123 -4.12 -22.77 -6.40
C LEU A 123 -4.37 -23.42 -7.77
N ARG A 124 -4.37 -24.76 -7.89
CA ARG A 124 -4.73 -25.44 -9.14
C ARG A 124 -6.19 -25.20 -9.54
N ASN A 125 -7.05 -24.98 -8.56
CA ASN A 125 -8.49 -24.75 -8.78
C ASN A 125 -8.83 -23.27 -9.02
N ILE A 126 -7.83 -22.38 -9.04
CA ILE A 126 -8.09 -20.97 -9.28
C ILE A 126 -8.53 -20.74 -10.73
N SER A 127 -9.77 -20.32 -10.92
CA SER A 127 -10.22 -19.85 -12.23
C SER A 127 -9.52 -18.53 -12.55
N PHE A 128 -9.03 -18.37 -13.78
CA PHE A 128 -8.44 -17.13 -14.26
C PHE A 128 -9.02 -16.65 -15.59
N ARG A 129 -9.15 -15.33 -15.75
CA ARG A 129 -9.54 -14.66 -17.00
C ARG A 129 -8.36 -13.91 -17.54
N ARG A 130 -8.03 -14.13 -18.80
CA ARG A 130 -7.09 -13.27 -19.50
C ARG A 130 -7.80 -11.97 -19.89
N LEU A 131 -7.34 -10.86 -19.32
CA LEU A 131 -7.67 -9.55 -19.85
C LEU A 131 -6.83 -9.32 -21.12
N GLY A 132 -7.34 -8.50 -22.05
CA GLY A 132 -6.60 -8.07 -23.24
C GLY A 132 -5.32 -7.30 -22.87
N PHE A 133 -4.73 -6.56 -23.82
CA PHE A 133 -3.59 -5.70 -23.50
C PHE A 133 -4.04 -4.57 -22.57
N VAL A 134 -4.02 -4.82 -21.26
CA VAL A 134 -4.34 -3.81 -20.26
C VAL A 134 -3.12 -2.92 -20.15
N LYS A 135 -3.20 -1.72 -20.73
CA LYS A 135 -2.23 -0.66 -20.51
C LYS A 135 -2.40 -0.15 -19.08
N LEU A 136 -1.99 -0.96 -18.09
CA LEU A 136 -2.08 -0.61 -16.68
C LEU A 136 -1.25 0.62 -16.42
N SER A 137 -1.96 1.72 -16.45
CA SER A 137 -1.48 3.06 -16.21
C SER A 137 -1.76 3.34 -14.74
N ARG A 138 -1.01 2.72 -13.84
CA ARG A 138 -1.23 2.95 -12.39
C ARG A 138 -0.80 4.38 -12.06
N PRO A 139 -1.68 5.24 -11.53
CA PRO A 139 -1.26 6.54 -11.03
C PRO A 139 -0.13 6.32 -10.02
N ALA A 140 0.90 7.14 -10.10
CA ALA A 140 1.94 7.20 -9.08
C ALA A 140 2.34 8.65 -8.90
N ILE A 141 2.24 9.13 -7.65
CA ILE A 141 2.73 10.43 -7.21
C ILE A 141 4.24 10.28 -6.97
N THR A 142 5.00 11.21 -7.52
CA THR A 142 6.45 11.32 -7.32
C THR A 142 6.76 12.41 -6.31
N SER A 143 6.05 13.53 -6.37
CA SER A 143 6.22 14.64 -5.44
C SER A 143 4.96 15.48 -5.34
N ILE A 144 4.84 16.17 -4.20
CA ILE A 144 3.85 17.21 -3.95
C ILE A 144 4.63 18.42 -3.46
N SER A 145 4.39 19.58 -4.05
CA SER A 145 5.00 20.86 -3.66
C SER A 145 3.95 21.97 -3.67
N SER A 146 4.23 23.07 -2.99
CA SER A 146 3.45 24.30 -3.17
C SER A 146 3.50 24.73 -4.65
N ALA A 147 2.41 25.29 -5.15
CA ALA A 147 2.35 25.94 -6.46
C ALA A 147 2.72 27.43 -6.40
N MET A 148 3.04 27.94 -5.20
CA MET A 148 3.61 29.27 -5.00
C MET A 148 5.07 29.34 -5.50
N ILE A 149 5.62 30.55 -5.58
CA ILE A 149 6.95 30.86 -6.15
C ILE A 149 8.07 30.01 -5.50
N ASN A 150 7.92 29.67 -4.22
CA ASN A 150 8.86 28.82 -3.50
C ASN A 150 8.23 27.45 -3.21
N SER A 151 8.82 26.36 -3.73
CA SER A 151 8.32 24.99 -3.54
C SER A 151 8.37 24.50 -2.08
N ASP A 152 9.23 25.13 -1.27
CA ASP A 152 9.44 24.82 0.15
C ASP A 152 8.49 25.59 1.08
N THR A 153 7.56 26.35 0.50
CA THR A 153 6.51 27.03 1.27
C THR A 153 5.63 25.99 1.95
N PRO A 154 5.26 26.19 3.24
CA PRO A 154 4.33 25.30 3.91
C PRO A 154 3.01 25.18 3.14
N LEU A 155 2.38 24.01 3.26
CA LEU A 155 1.12 23.72 2.60
C LEU A 155 -0.02 24.27 3.46
N ILE A 156 -0.72 25.28 2.97
CA ILE A 156 -1.77 25.99 3.70
C ILE A 156 -3.14 25.62 3.09
N PRO A 157 -4.20 25.42 3.90
CA PRO A 157 -5.55 25.26 3.38
C PRO A 157 -5.94 26.40 2.45
N GLY A 158 -6.54 26.08 1.30
CA GLY A 158 -6.89 27.07 0.28
C GLY A 158 -5.78 27.43 -0.71
N ASP A 159 -4.52 27.04 -0.47
CA ASP A 159 -3.45 27.24 -1.45
C ASP A 159 -3.43 26.16 -2.54
N TYR A 160 -2.80 26.49 -3.66
CA TYR A 160 -2.59 25.55 -4.75
C TYR A 160 -1.32 24.72 -4.52
N ILE A 161 -1.43 23.42 -4.79
CA ILE A 161 -0.31 22.48 -4.81
C ILE A 161 -0.11 21.88 -6.18
N ASN A 162 1.14 21.58 -6.50
CA ASN A 162 1.54 20.82 -7.67
C ASN A 162 1.83 19.37 -7.28
N ILE A 163 1.05 18.46 -7.82
CA ILE A 163 1.25 17.02 -7.70
C ILE A 163 1.88 16.52 -8.98
N SER A 164 3.13 16.08 -8.91
CA SER A 164 3.86 15.52 -10.04
C SER A 164 3.93 14.00 -9.96
N GLY A 165 3.87 13.33 -11.11
CA GLY A 165 3.85 11.88 -11.15
C GLY A 165 3.62 11.31 -12.55
N ARG A 166 2.96 10.16 -12.59
CA ARG A 166 2.61 9.46 -13.84
C ARG A 166 1.19 8.91 -13.77
N PHE A 167 0.52 8.90 -14.91
CA PHE A 167 -0.84 8.41 -15.08
C PHE A 167 -1.86 9.07 -14.14
N LEU A 168 -1.69 10.37 -13.87
CA LEU A 168 -2.51 11.12 -12.91
C LEU A 168 -3.84 11.62 -13.46
N LYS A 169 -4.02 11.64 -14.79
CA LYS A 169 -5.24 12.16 -15.43
C LYS A 169 -6.45 11.30 -15.02
N PHE A 170 -7.53 11.96 -14.61
CA PHE A 170 -8.81 11.36 -14.27
C PHE A 170 -9.96 12.02 -15.06
N ASP A 171 -11.15 11.42 -14.97
CA ASP A 171 -12.38 11.97 -15.53
C ASP A 171 -13.09 12.86 -14.50
N PHE A 172 -13.40 14.10 -14.87
CA PHE A 172 -14.06 15.07 -13.98
C PHE A 172 -15.56 14.78 -13.81
N GLU A 173 -16.18 14.11 -14.78
CA GLU A 173 -17.60 13.74 -14.73
C GLU A 173 -17.84 12.52 -13.82
N ASP A 174 -16.79 11.75 -13.52
CA ASP A 174 -16.85 10.60 -12.63
C ASP A 174 -16.60 11.01 -11.17
N ASN A 175 -17.67 11.07 -10.39
CA ASN A 175 -17.61 11.43 -8.97
C ASN A 175 -16.74 10.50 -8.12
N SER A 176 -16.47 9.27 -8.57
CA SER A 176 -15.59 8.33 -7.88
C SER A 176 -14.10 8.66 -8.07
N GLN A 177 -13.75 9.49 -9.05
CA GLN A 177 -12.38 9.88 -9.37
C GLN A 177 -12.03 11.27 -8.82
N GLY A 178 -10.72 11.54 -8.71
CA GLY A 178 -10.20 12.85 -8.28
C GLY A 178 -9.05 12.76 -7.28
N VAL A 179 -8.78 13.91 -6.65
CA VAL A 179 -7.79 14.06 -5.57
C VAL A 179 -8.52 14.12 -4.23
N PHE A 180 -8.07 13.32 -3.29
CA PHE A 180 -8.68 13.18 -1.96
C PHE A 180 -7.62 13.43 -0.88
N PHE A 181 -7.98 14.18 0.15
CA PHE A 181 -7.17 14.41 1.34
C PHE A 181 -7.81 13.63 2.49
N LYS A 182 -7.10 12.63 3.02
CA LYS A 182 -7.60 11.79 4.11
C LYS A 182 -6.73 11.98 5.33
N GLU A 183 -7.32 12.25 6.50
CA GLU A 183 -6.58 12.28 7.76
C GLU A 183 -5.84 10.95 7.98
N THR A 184 -4.67 11.00 8.61
CA THR A 184 -3.86 9.79 8.86
C THR A 184 -4.59 8.77 9.74
N ASP A 185 -5.44 9.25 10.65
CA ASP A 185 -6.29 8.42 11.53
C ASP A 185 -7.55 7.90 10.83
N GLY A 186 -7.82 8.39 9.62
CA GLY A 186 -8.83 7.88 8.71
C GLY A 186 -10.27 8.33 8.96
N THR A 187 -10.48 9.22 9.94
CA THR A 187 -11.77 9.75 10.41
C THR A 187 -12.48 10.62 9.37
N LYS A 188 -11.74 11.45 8.62
CA LYS A 188 -12.30 12.38 7.64
C LYS A 188 -11.60 12.29 6.29
N SER A 189 -12.37 12.48 5.23
CA SER A 189 -11.91 12.49 3.84
C SER A 189 -12.52 13.66 3.10
N TYR A 190 -11.68 14.48 2.48
CA TYR A 190 -12.06 15.68 1.74
C TYR A 190 -11.73 15.48 0.26
N LYS A 191 -12.66 15.79 -0.63
CA LYS A 191 -12.43 15.74 -2.09
C LYS A 191 -12.09 17.14 -2.57
N ALA A 192 -10.99 17.27 -3.32
CA ALA A 192 -10.64 18.53 -3.93
C ALA A 192 -11.61 18.90 -5.05
N SER A 193 -12.03 20.16 -5.09
CA SER A 193 -12.99 20.69 -6.07
C SER A 193 -12.34 21.58 -7.13
N ASN A 194 -11.29 22.31 -6.77
CA ASN A 194 -10.70 23.34 -7.63
C ASN A 194 -9.37 22.89 -8.24
N PHE A 195 -9.32 22.84 -9.57
CA PHE A 195 -8.17 22.40 -10.35
C PHE A 195 -7.82 23.44 -11.40
N THR A 196 -6.54 23.83 -11.46
CA THR A 196 -6.03 24.70 -12.54
C THR A 196 -5.36 23.89 -13.64
N LYS A 197 -4.94 22.66 -13.34
CA LYS A 197 -4.33 21.75 -14.31
C LYS A 197 -4.57 20.30 -13.91
N ALA A 198 -4.99 19.46 -14.85
CA ALA A 198 -5.06 18.00 -14.65
C ALA A 198 -4.57 17.28 -15.89
N THR A 199 -3.28 16.93 -15.89
CA THR A 199 -2.63 16.20 -16.98
C THR A 199 -2.20 14.82 -16.52
N ARG A 200 -1.69 14.02 -17.46
CA ARG A 200 -1.21 12.66 -17.16
C ARG A 200 0.00 12.63 -16.22
N VAL A 201 0.75 13.72 -16.10
CA VAL A 201 2.02 13.77 -15.33
C VAL A 201 2.03 14.82 -14.23
N SER A 202 1.05 15.73 -14.23
CA SER A 202 0.99 16.85 -13.29
C SER A 202 -0.46 17.26 -13.06
N ILE A 203 -0.84 17.41 -11.80
CA ILE A 203 -2.09 18.02 -11.36
C ILE A 203 -1.75 19.25 -10.51
N THR A 204 -2.39 20.38 -10.80
CA THR A 204 -2.38 21.55 -9.93
C THR A 204 -3.78 21.71 -9.35
N VAL A 205 -3.88 21.59 -8.04
CA VAL A 205 -5.14 21.48 -7.29
C VAL A 205 -5.09 22.35 -6.05
N GLN A 206 -6.22 22.93 -5.68
CA GLN A 206 -6.36 23.67 -4.44
C GLN A 206 -6.54 22.70 -3.26
N ILE A 207 -5.80 22.93 -2.18
CA ILE A 207 -6.07 22.27 -0.89
C ILE A 207 -7.45 22.77 -0.42
N PRO A 208 -8.39 21.88 -0.04
CA PRO A 208 -9.70 22.33 0.39
C PRO A 208 -9.57 23.30 1.59
N PRO A 209 -10.23 24.47 1.56
CA PRO A 209 -10.07 25.51 2.57
C PRO A 209 -10.58 25.10 3.96
N GLU A 210 -11.47 24.11 4.03
CA GLU A 210 -12.02 23.55 5.26
C GLU A 210 -11.11 22.53 5.98
N LEU A 211 -9.88 22.32 5.50
CA LEU A 211 -8.92 21.46 6.17
C LEU A 211 -8.35 22.15 7.42
N GLU A 212 -8.43 21.45 8.55
CA GLU A 212 -7.72 21.85 9.77
C GLU A 212 -6.21 21.56 9.64
N PRO A 213 -5.33 22.29 10.33
CA PRO A 213 -3.90 21.97 10.42
C PRO A 213 -3.68 20.53 10.87
N GLY A 214 -2.86 19.76 10.15
CA GLY A 214 -2.68 18.34 10.43
C GLY A 214 -1.94 17.55 9.36
N THR A 215 -1.78 16.25 9.60
CA THR A 215 -1.12 15.34 8.66
C THR A 215 -2.15 14.55 7.85
N TYR A 216 -2.10 14.73 6.53
CA TYR A 216 -3.04 14.16 5.58
C TYR A 216 -2.34 13.25 4.58
N THR A 217 -3.01 12.17 4.22
CA THR A 217 -2.65 11.34 3.07
C THR A 217 -3.41 11.85 1.84
N VAL A 218 -2.67 12.40 0.87
CA VAL A 218 -3.20 12.75 -0.46
C VAL A 218 -3.32 11.48 -1.28
N LYS A 219 -4.52 11.20 -1.79
CA LYS A 219 -4.85 10.06 -2.64
C LYS A 219 -5.35 10.53 -4.00
N ILE A 220 -4.86 9.90 -5.07
CA ILE A 220 -5.39 10.11 -6.42
C ILE A 220 -6.09 8.83 -6.87
N ARG A 221 -7.36 8.95 -7.25
CA ARG A 221 -8.16 7.88 -7.84
C ARG A 221 -8.45 8.18 -9.30
N THR A 222 -8.14 7.22 -10.17
CA THR A 222 -8.38 7.27 -11.61
C THR A 222 -9.21 6.05 -12.02
N GLN A 223 -9.73 6.02 -13.26
CA GLN A 223 -10.67 5.04 -13.83
C GLN A 223 -10.32 3.54 -13.67
N THR A 224 -9.14 3.19 -13.16
CA THR A 224 -8.86 1.81 -12.74
C THR A 224 -9.17 1.69 -11.24
N GLU A 225 -10.32 1.10 -10.89
CA GLU A 225 -10.78 0.90 -9.50
C GLU A 225 -9.73 0.30 -8.54
N SER A 226 -8.70 -0.37 -9.09
CA SER A 226 -7.61 -1.02 -8.37
C SER A 226 -6.26 -0.25 -8.37
N ALA A 227 -6.23 1.00 -8.84
CA ALA A 227 -4.99 1.76 -8.95
C ALA A 227 -5.15 3.19 -8.38
N PHE A 228 -4.73 3.34 -7.14
CA PHE A 228 -4.59 4.62 -6.46
C PHE A 228 -3.12 4.85 -6.11
N SER A 229 -2.71 6.12 -6.05
CA SER A 229 -1.43 6.53 -5.46
C SER A 229 -1.71 7.35 -4.24
N GLN A 230 -0.86 7.19 -3.22
CA GLN A 230 -0.98 7.97 -1.99
C GLN A 230 0.36 8.52 -1.52
N GLN A 231 0.36 9.72 -0.96
CA GLN A 231 1.52 10.35 -0.34
C GLN A 231 1.07 11.15 0.89
N ILE A 232 1.83 11.04 1.97
CA ILE A 232 1.59 11.81 3.21
C ILE A 232 2.14 13.22 3.03
N ILE A 233 1.35 14.21 3.41
CA ILE A 233 1.70 15.61 3.51
C ILE A 233 1.34 16.14 4.89
N THR A 234 2.01 17.20 5.31
CA THR A 234 1.65 17.98 6.50
C THR A 234 1.12 19.32 6.02
N VAL A 235 -0.11 19.64 6.46
CA VAL A 235 -0.78 20.91 6.23
C VAL A 235 -0.62 21.72 7.53
N LEU A 236 -0.15 22.96 7.42
CA LEU A 236 0.09 23.85 8.56
C LEU A 236 -1.07 24.84 8.75
#